data_AF-B4PYY8-F1
#
_entry.id   AF-B4PYY8-F1
#
_cell.length_a   1.000
_cell.length_b   1.000
_cell.length_c   1.000
_cell.angle_alpha   90.00
_cell.angle_beta   90.00
_cell.angle_gamma   90.00
#
_symmetry.space_group_name_H-M   'P 1'
#
loop_
_entity.id
_entity.type
_entity.pdbx_description
1 polymer ?
#
loop_
_entity_poly.entity_id
_entity_poly.type
_entity_poly.pdbx_seq_one_letter_code
_entity_poly.pdbx_strand_id
1 'polypeptide(L)'
;MSDPVPLLLLLSCFCSCSCPVPVPVLLLLSSHPQLAAMAELPSENYKGRFYLKKVKEEQTRLLELAAITEKDADTLAMSRCVHKDIDGLLRSASGKARLLATQKMKQFEGLCNVHLNPMPDEKFPVTLDDLQGFWDMVSMQVEQVDDMFANIKKLKSNGWK
;
A
#
# COMPACT_ATOMS: atom_id res chain seq x y z
N MET A 1 -21.87 -40.84 10.44
CA MET A 1 -20.94 -41.72 9.71
C MET A 1 -20.67 -41.03 8.39
N SER A 2 -19.85 -39.98 8.39
CA SER A 2 -18.39 -40.05 8.39
C SER A 2 -17.87 -40.46 7.01
N ASP A 3 -17.65 -39.44 6.19
CA ASP A 3 -16.37 -39.14 5.51
C ASP A 3 -15.87 -39.98 4.30
N PRO A 4 -15.00 -39.38 3.46
CA PRO A 4 -15.17 -39.35 2.01
C PRO A 4 -13.93 -39.84 1.20
N VAL A 5 -14.03 -39.72 -0.14
CA VAL A 5 -13.02 -39.69 -1.27
C VAL A 5 -11.66 -40.41 -1.14
N PRO A 6 -11.13 -40.96 -2.26
CA PRO A 6 -10.05 -40.20 -2.91
C PRO A 6 -10.09 -40.14 -4.44
N LEU A 7 -10.00 -38.90 -4.92
CA LEU A 7 -9.36 -38.48 -6.15
C LEU A 7 -7.94 -39.06 -6.13
N LEU A 8 -7.62 -40.01 -7.00
CA LEU A 8 -6.27 -40.36 -7.44
C LEU A 8 -6.38 -41.57 -8.37
N LEU A 9 -6.33 -41.34 -9.68
CA LEU A 9 -5.74 -42.24 -10.71
C LEU A 9 -6.12 -41.80 -12.13
N LEU A 10 -5.83 -40.56 -12.52
CA LEU A 10 -5.71 -40.20 -13.94
C LEU A 10 -4.48 -39.32 -14.20
N LEU A 11 -3.35 -39.72 -13.60
CA LEU A 11 -2.02 -39.19 -13.93
C LEU A 11 -1.00 -40.33 -14.08
N SER A 12 -1.43 -41.49 -14.56
CA SER A 12 -0.53 -42.60 -14.91
C SER A 12 -0.82 -43.11 -16.32
N CYS A 13 -0.38 -42.32 -17.30
CA CYS A 13 0.03 -42.87 -18.59
C CYS A 13 0.99 -41.89 -19.28
N PHE A 14 2.11 -41.58 -18.62
CA PHE A 14 3.31 -41.18 -19.37
C PHE A 14 3.86 -42.43 -20.06
N CYS A 15 3.13 -42.89 -21.07
CA CYS A 15 3.63 -43.89 -22.00
C CYS A 15 4.64 -43.18 -22.91
N SER A 16 5.87 -43.69 -22.92
CA SER A 16 7.01 -43.22 -23.72
C SER A 16 6.83 -43.55 -25.22
N CYS A 17 5.70 -43.16 -25.81
CA CYS A 17 5.44 -43.31 -27.22
C CYS A 17 5.53 -41.95 -27.90
N SER A 18 6.52 -41.80 -28.78
CA SER A 18 6.60 -40.76 -29.79
C SER A 18 5.36 -40.81 -30.70
N CYS A 19 4.26 -40.21 -30.26
CA CYS A 19 3.11 -39.96 -31.11
C CYS A 19 3.10 -38.48 -31.51
N PRO A 20 3.15 -38.16 -32.82
CA PRO A 20 2.88 -36.81 -33.28
C PRO A 20 1.43 -36.48 -32.92
N VAL A 21 1.21 -35.57 -31.98
CA VAL A 21 -0.12 -35.05 -31.68
C VAL A 21 -0.63 -34.32 -32.93
N PRO A 22 -1.81 -34.69 -33.49
CA PRO A 22 -2.36 -34.01 -34.65
C PRO A 22 -2.67 -32.56 -34.30
N VAL A 23 -2.31 -31.66 -35.20
CA VAL A 23 -2.65 -30.22 -35.15
C VAL A 23 -4.13 -30.07 -35.50
N PRO A 24 -5.05 -30.16 -34.53
CA PRO A 24 -6.11 -29.14 -34.47
C PRO A 24 -6.61 -28.83 -33.05
N VAL A 25 -5.81 -29.00 -31.99
CA VAL A 25 -6.24 -28.52 -30.64
C VAL A 25 -6.16 -26.99 -30.53
N LEU A 26 -5.36 -26.33 -31.39
CA LEU A 26 -5.25 -24.87 -31.47
C LEU A 26 -6.53 -24.17 -31.97
N LEU A 27 -7.46 -24.89 -32.61
CA LEU A 27 -8.70 -24.30 -33.15
C LEU A 27 -9.92 -24.48 -32.23
N LEU A 28 -9.80 -25.21 -31.12
CA LEU A 28 -10.91 -25.39 -30.16
C LEU A 28 -10.85 -24.44 -28.95
N LEU A 29 -9.82 -23.60 -28.88
CA LEU A 29 -9.70 -22.55 -27.86
C LEU A 29 -10.31 -21.21 -28.29
N SER A 30 -10.78 -21.07 -29.53
CA SER A 30 -11.27 -19.78 -30.06
C SER A 30 -12.76 -19.50 -29.84
N SER A 31 -13.47 -20.29 -29.02
CA SER A 31 -14.92 -20.15 -28.81
C SER A 31 -15.37 -19.97 -27.36
N HIS A 32 -14.44 -19.81 -26.41
CA HIS A 32 -14.77 -19.46 -25.02
C HIS A 32 -14.30 -18.04 -24.67
N PRO A 33 -15.21 -17.05 -24.53
CA PRO A 33 -14.86 -15.69 -24.09
C PRO A 33 -14.24 -15.64 -22.68
N GLN A 34 -14.27 -16.74 -21.93
CA GLN A 34 -13.77 -16.83 -20.56
C GLN A 34 -12.24 -16.98 -20.45
N LEU A 35 -11.52 -17.38 -21.50
CA LEU A 35 -10.07 -17.67 -21.43
C LEU A 35 -9.16 -16.49 -21.84
N ALA A 36 -9.74 -15.39 -22.34
CA ALA A 36 -9.01 -14.15 -22.58
C ALA A 36 -8.73 -13.37 -21.27
N ALA A 37 -9.42 -13.71 -20.18
CA ALA A 37 -9.30 -13.02 -18.89
C ALA A 37 -8.14 -13.49 -18.00
N MET A 38 -7.28 -14.42 -18.47
CA MET A 38 -6.28 -15.09 -17.62
C MET A 38 -4.82 -14.87 -18.04
N ALA A 39 -4.52 -13.69 -18.57
CA ALA A 39 -3.15 -13.22 -18.71
C ALA A 39 -3.03 -11.71 -18.46
N GLU A 40 -3.62 -11.19 -17.37
CA GLU A 40 -3.18 -9.90 -16.85
C GLU A 40 -1.84 -10.08 -16.12
N LEU A 41 -0.84 -9.33 -16.55
CA LEU A 41 0.56 -9.42 -16.13
C LEU A 41 0.72 -9.47 -14.59
N PRO A 42 1.29 -10.56 -14.03
CA PRO A 42 1.51 -10.72 -12.58
C PRO A 42 2.37 -9.63 -11.93
N SER A 43 3.15 -8.88 -12.72
CA SER A 43 4.13 -7.89 -12.26
C SER A 43 3.49 -6.57 -11.79
N GLU A 44 2.54 -6.03 -12.55
CA GLU A 44 2.03 -4.67 -12.35
C GLU A 44 1.06 -4.61 -11.17
N ASN A 45 0.11 -5.54 -11.14
CA ASN A 45 -0.83 -5.72 -10.05
C ASN A 45 -0.13 -6.03 -8.71
N TYR A 46 1.03 -6.68 -8.73
CA TYR A 46 1.83 -6.89 -7.52
C TYR A 46 2.32 -5.56 -6.93
N LYS A 47 2.84 -4.65 -7.77
CA LYS A 47 3.30 -3.32 -7.32
C LYS A 47 2.16 -2.45 -6.82
N GLY A 48 1.00 -2.44 -7.48
CA GLY A 48 -0.19 -1.74 -6.98
C GLY A 48 -0.61 -2.21 -5.58
N ARG A 49 -0.63 -3.54 -5.35
CA ARG A 49 -0.93 -4.11 -4.03
C ARG A 49 0.16 -3.81 -3.00
N PHE A 50 1.43 -3.80 -3.41
CA PHE A 50 2.54 -3.41 -2.55
C PHE A 50 2.36 -1.96 -2.05
N TYR A 51 2.08 -1.02 -2.94
CA TYR A 51 1.84 0.38 -2.57
C TYR A 51 0.62 0.55 -1.68
N LEU A 52 -0.48 -0.16 -1.97
CA LEU A 52 -1.68 -0.13 -1.14
C LEU A 52 -1.42 -0.61 0.29
N LYS A 53 -0.61 -1.66 0.45
CA LYS A 53 -0.21 -2.13 1.77
C LYS A 53 0.68 -1.09 2.48
N LYS A 54 1.70 -0.59 1.77
CA LYS A 54 2.66 0.39 2.30
C LYS A 54 2.01 1.68 2.76
N VAL A 55 1.10 2.24 1.97
CA VAL A 55 0.41 3.49 2.34
C VAL A 55 -0.46 3.32 3.58
N LYS A 56 -1.12 2.17 3.74
CA LYS A 56 -1.93 1.89 4.94
C LYS A 56 -1.07 1.74 6.19
N GLU A 57 0.05 1.04 6.08
CA GLU A 57 1.03 0.92 7.17
C GLU A 57 1.52 2.31 7.63
N GLU A 58 1.90 3.17 6.68
CA GLU A 58 2.38 4.52 6.99
C GLU A 58 1.28 5.45 7.52
N GLN A 59 0.05 5.36 7.00
CA GLN A 59 -1.08 6.11 7.56
C GLN A 59 -1.30 5.80 9.03
N THR A 60 -1.35 4.51 9.39
CA THR A 60 -1.52 4.09 10.78
C THR A 60 -0.36 4.59 11.63
N ARG A 61 0.89 4.38 11.19
CA ARG A 61 2.08 4.82 11.92
C ARG A 61 2.08 6.33 12.19
N LEU A 62 1.80 7.14 11.18
CA LEU A 62 1.79 8.61 11.32
C LEU A 62 0.64 9.10 12.21
N LEU A 63 -0.53 8.47 12.15
CA LEU A 63 -1.66 8.81 13.02
C LEU A 63 -1.38 8.48 14.48
N GLU A 64 -0.74 7.34 14.76
CA GLU A 64 -0.32 6.98 16.11
C GLU A 64 0.72 7.97 16.66
N LEU A 65 1.71 8.32 15.82
CA LEU A 65 2.78 9.25 16.20
C LEU A 65 2.24 10.67 16.48
N ALA A 66 1.28 11.12 15.67
CA ALA A 66 0.53 12.35 15.89
C ALA A 66 -0.23 12.32 17.22
N ALA A 67 -0.96 11.25 17.49
CA ALA A 67 -1.75 11.11 18.72
C ALA A 67 -0.88 11.06 19.99
N ILE A 68 0.29 10.44 19.94
CA ILE A 68 1.27 10.45 21.05
C ILE A 68 1.78 11.88 21.29
N THR A 69 2.13 12.57 20.22
CA THR A 69 2.71 13.92 20.28
C THR A 69 1.71 14.97 20.76
N GLU A 70 0.42 14.80 20.45
CA GLU A 70 -0.66 15.62 21.00
C GLU A 70 -0.76 15.47 22.53
N LYS A 71 -0.67 14.24 23.05
CA LYS A 71 -0.68 14.03 24.51
C LYS A 71 0.52 14.67 25.18
N ASP A 72 1.68 14.64 24.53
CA ASP A 72 2.87 15.33 25.02
C ASP A 72 2.64 16.86 25.04
N ALA A 73 2.04 17.42 23.99
CA ALA A 73 1.71 18.85 23.93
C ALA A 73 0.71 19.25 25.04
N ASP A 74 -0.32 18.46 25.26
CA ASP A 74 -1.31 18.69 26.33
C ASP A 74 -0.67 18.65 27.73
N THR A 75 0.28 17.73 27.93
CA THR A 75 1.03 17.62 29.19
C THR A 75 1.89 18.86 29.43
N LEU A 76 2.52 19.38 28.38
CA LEU A 76 3.40 20.55 28.46
C LEU A 76 2.64 21.87 28.59
N ALA A 77 1.41 21.94 28.08
CA ALA A 77 0.56 23.14 28.19
C ALA A 77 0.32 23.58 29.65
N MET A 78 0.50 22.67 30.62
CA MET A 78 0.36 22.95 32.05
C MET A 78 1.59 23.60 32.70
N SER A 79 2.74 23.70 31.99
CA SER A 79 4.01 24.24 32.51
C SER A 79 4.42 25.54 31.80
N ARG A 80 4.64 26.64 32.55
CA ARG A 80 4.74 28.01 31.99
C ARG A 80 6.01 28.32 31.17
N CYS A 81 5.78 29.15 30.14
CA CYS A 81 6.67 30.01 29.32
C CYS A 81 7.79 29.35 28.49
N VAL A 82 8.64 28.47 29.05
CA VAL A 82 9.76 27.87 28.29
C VAL A 82 9.29 26.87 27.22
N HIS A 83 8.07 26.33 27.37
CA HIS A 83 7.53 25.29 26.50
C HIS A 83 6.70 25.82 25.32
N LYS A 84 6.57 27.14 25.11
CA LYS A 84 5.70 27.67 24.04
C LYS A 84 6.21 27.30 22.65
N ASP A 85 7.52 27.39 22.42
CA ASP A 85 8.14 27.04 21.14
C ASP A 85 8.07 25.52 20.91
N ILE A 86 8.19 24.73 21.98
CA ILE A 86 8.06 23.28 21.95
C ILE A 86 6.61 22.88 21.67
N ASP A 87 5.61 23.48 22.33
CA ASP A 87 4.19 23.24 22.06
C ASP A 87 3.84 23.56 20.60
N GLY A 88 4.35 24.69 20.08
CA GLY A 88 4.22 25.05 18.66
C GLY A 88 4.80 23.99 17.72
N LEU A 89 6.00 23.46 18.04
CA LEU A 89 6.63 22.37 17.30
C LEU A 89 5.79 21.08 17.35
N LEU A 90 5.32 20.66 18.53
CA LEU A 90 4.53 19.44 18.71
C LEU A 90 3.21 19.50 17.94
N ARG A 91 2.49 20.63 18.04
CA ARG A 91 1.24 20.86 17.31
C ARG A 91 1.48 20.88 15.80
N SER A 92 2.55 21.52 15.34
CA SER A 92 2.90 21.55 13.93
C SER A 92 3.24 20.16 13.39
N ALA A 93 4.04 19.38 14.12
CA ALA A 93 4.41 18.01 13.74
C ALA A 93 3.19 17.09 13.69
N SER A 94 2.34 17.10 14.73
CA SER A 94 1.10 16.32 14.75
C SER A 94 0.17 16.71 13.60
N GLY A 95 -0.05 18.01 13.39
CA GLY A 95 -0.88 18.52 12.31
C GLY A 95 -0.38 18.08 10.94
N LYS A 96 0.93 18.20 10.68
CA LYS A 96 1.53 17.78 9.41
C LYS A 96 1.38 16.27 9.19
N ALA A 97 1.63 15.45 10.20
CA ALA A 97 1.46 14.00 10.14
C ALA A 97 0.02 13.59 9.84
N ARG A 98 -0.97 14.21 10.52
CA ARG A 98 -2.40 13.95 10.25
C ARG A 98 -2.81 14.37 8.86
N LEU A 99 -2.38 15.54 8.38
CA LEU A 99 -2.69 16.01 7.04
C LEU A 99 -2.10 15.07 5.99
N LEU A 100 -0.84 14.66 6.15
CA LEU A 100 -0.19 13.70 5.25
C LEU A 100 -0.96 12.38 5.20
N ALA A 101 -1.29 11.80 6.36
CA ALA A 101 -2.01 10.52 6.44
C ALA A 101 -3.46 10.59 5.91
N THR A 102 -4.22 11.62 6.29
CA THR A 102 -5.67 11.68 6.01
C THR A 102 -5.99 12.31 4.66
N GLN A 103 -5.07 13.07 4.07
CA GLN A 103 -5.28 13.73 2.78
C GLN A 103 -4.42 13.11 1.69
N LYS A 104 -3.10 13.35 1.73
CA LYS A 104 -2.19 12.95 0.64
C LYS A 104 -2.07 11.44 0.49
N MET A 105 -1.91 10.71 1.59
CA MET A 105 -1.88 9.25 1.55
C MET A 105 -3.24 8.65 1.19
N LYS A 106 -4.35 9.30 1.55
CA LYS A 106 -5.69 8.85 1.15
C LYS A 106 -5.95 9.05 -0.35
N GLN A 107 -5.40 10.12 -0.93
CA GLN A 107 -5.37 10.30 -2.39
C GLN A 107 -4.56 9.18 -3.07
N PHE A 108 -3.40 8.84 -2.52
CA PHE A 108 -2.58 7.74 -3.05
C PHE A 108 -3.26 6.37 -2.94
N GLU A 109 -3.93 6.09 -1.81
CA GLU A 109 -4.76 4.89 -1.65
C GLU A 109 -5.83 4.80 -2.75
N GLY A 110 -6.52 5.90 -3.03
CA GLY A 110 -7.50 5.99 -4.11
C GLY A 110 -6.87 5.65 -5.47
N LEU A 111 -5.69 6.21 -5.77
CA LEU A 111 -4.96 5.96 -7.01
C LEU A 111 -4.56 4.48 -7.15
N CYS A 112 -4.10 3.85 -6.06
CA CYS A 112 -3.79 2.41 -6.05
C CYS A 112 -5.05 1.56 -6.33
N ASN A 113 -6.20 1.93 -5.77
CA ASN A 113 -7.45 1.20 -6.01
C ASN A 113 -7.94 1.33 -7.46
N VAL A 114 -7.78 2.51 -8.08
CA VAL A 114 -8.09 2.72 -9.51
C VAL A 114 -7.16 1.89 -10.39
N HIS A 115 -5.86 1.83 -10.07
CA HIS A 115 -4.92 0.98 -10.80
C HIS A 115 -5.26 -0.52 -10.70
N LEU A 116 -5.66 -1.00 -9.50
CA LEU A 116 -5.99 -2.40 -9.27
C LEU A 116 -7.37 -2.81 -9.80
N ASN A 117 -8.26 -1.85 -10.03
CA ASN A 117 -9.61 -2.08 -10.53
C ASN A 117 -9.91 -1.09 -11.67
N PRO A 118 -9.23 -1.24 -12.83
CA PRO A 118 -9.43 -0.34 -13.95
C PRO A 118 -10.85 -0.49 -14.52
N MET A 119 -11.46 0.62 -14.94
CA MET A 119 -12.73 0.58 -15.65
C MET A 119 -12.47 0.15 -17.12
N PRO A 120 -13.28 -0.77 -17.70
CA PRO A 120 -13.01 -1.34 -19.02
C PRO A 120 -12.91 -0.31 -20.17
N ASP A 121 -13.61 0.81 -20.05
CA ASP A 121 -13.68 1.86 -21.08
C ASP A 121 -12.90 3.13 -20.69
N GLU A 122 -11.99 3.05 -19.70
CA GLU A 122 -11.18 4.19 -19.26
C GLU A 122 -10.13 4.54 -20.33
N LYS A 123 -10.21 5.77 -20.85
CA LYS A 123 -9.30 6.24 -21.91
C LYS A 123 -7.87 6.46 -21.39
N PHE A 124 -7.72 6.74 -20.10
CA PHE A 124 -6.44 7.03 -19.45
C PHE A 124 -6.30 6.24 -18.14
N PRO A 125 -5.98 4.93 -18.22
CA PRO A 125 -5.81 4.13 -17.01
C PRO A 125 -4.60 4.60 -16.20
N VAL A 126 -4.69 4.47 -14.88
CA VAL A 126 -3.58 4.75 -13.97
C VAL A 126 -2.46 3.74 -14.23
N THR A 127 -1.28 4.26 -14.59
CA THR A 127 -0.09 3.45 -14.86
C THR A 127 0.75 3.26 -13.59
N LEU A 128 1.73 2.35 -13.64
CA LEU A 128 2.69 2.24 -12.55
C LEU A 128 3.58 3.48 -12.38
N ASP A 129 3.87 4.21 -13.46
CA ASP A 129 4.67 5.43 -13.40
C ASP A 129 3.91 6.52 -12.64
N ASP A 130 2.58 6.59 -12.81
CA ASP A 130 1.72 7.46 -12.01
C ASP A 130 1.79 7.11 -10.51
N LEU A 131 1.75 5.80 -10.18
CA LEU A 131 1.89 5.34 -8.79
C LEU A 131 3.28 5.66 -8.22
N GLN A 132 4.34 5.43 -8.98
CA GLN A 132 5.71 5.69 -8.56
C GLN A 132 5.92 7.19 -8.30
N GLY A 133 5.54 8.04 -9.24
CA GLY A 133 5.70 9.50 -9.11
C GLY A 133 4.92 10.06 -7.92
N PHE A 134 3.71 9.56 -7.67
CA PHE A 134 2.94 9.95 -6.48
C PHE A 134 3.61 9.46 -5.19
N TRP A 135 4.11 8.22 -5.16
CA TRP A 135 4.80 7.66 -4.01
C TRP A 135 6.09 8.42 -3.69
N ASP A 136 6.88 8.81 -4.68
CA ASP A 136 8.11 9.59 -4.47
C ASP A 136 7.80 10.92 -3.77
N MET A 137 6.69 11.57 -4.14
CA MET A 137 6.22 12.77 -3.46
C MET A 137 5.76 12.51 -2.02
N VAL A 138 5.01 11.43 -1.79
CA VAL A 138 4.51 11.06 -0.44
C VAL A 138 5.67 10.67 0.47
N SER A 139 6.58 9.83 0.00
CA SER A 139 7.73 9.34 0.77
C SER A 139 8.67 10.48 1.18
N MET A 140 8.95 11.44 0.29
CA MET A 140 9.69 12.65 0.65
C MET A 140 9.00 13.45 1.78
N GLN A 141 7.66 13.52 1.80
CA GLN A 141 6.94 14.18 2.89
C GLN A 141 6.96 13.36 4.19
N VAL A 142 6.96 12.02 4.09
CA VAL A 142 7.14 11.13 5.24
C VAL A 142 8.49 11.38 5.90
N GLU A 143 9.58 11.43 5.12
CA GLU A 143 10.93 11.71 5.64
C GLU A 143 10.99 13.04 6.40
N GLN A 144 10.39 14.10 5.84
CA GLN A 144 10.34 15.39 6.53
C GLN A 144 9.56 15.33 7.85
N VAL A 145 8.50 14.53 7.92
CA VAL A 145 7.72 14.33 9.14
C VAL A 145 8.51 13.50 10.14
N ASP A 146 9.22 12.47 9.69
CA ASP A 146 10.09 11.64 10.53
C ASP A 146 11.23 12.46 11.14
N ASP A 147 11.83 13.40 10.40
CA ASP A 147 12.82 14.33 10.94
C ASP A 147 12.25 15.21 12.06
N MET A 148 11.02 15.70 11.90
CA MET A 148 10.33 16.47 12.95
C MET A 148 10.14 15.63 14.21
N PHE A 149 9.67 14.39 14.07
CA PHE A 149 9.47 13.51 15.22
C PHE A 149 10.78 13.00 15.84
N ALA A 150 11.83 12.82 15.05
CA ALA A 150 13.16 12.54 15.56
C ALA A 150 13.68 13.69 16.42
N ASN A 151 13.46 14.93 16.00
CA ASN A 151 13.79 16.11 16.80
C ASN A 151 12.97 16.16 18.10
N ILE A 152 11.66 15.96 18.03
CA ILE A 152 10.77 15.89 19.21
C ILE A 152 11.24 14.82 20.19
N LYS A 153 11.62 13.64 19.70
CA LYS A 153 12.14 12.55 20.53
C LYS A 153 13.42 12.94 21.26
N LYS A 154 14.33 13.68 20.60
CA LYS A 154 15.55 14.20 21.24
C LYS A 154 15.22 15.22 22.33
N LEU A 155 14.35 16.19 22.05
CA LEU A 155 13.89 17.16 23.04
C LEU A 155 13.29 16.45 24.26
N LYS A 156 12.40 15.47 24.03
CA LYS A 156 11.78 14.68 25.09
C LYS A 156 12.81 13.94 25.95
N SER A 157 13.82 13.32 25.33
CA SER A 157 14.87 12.61 26.07
C SER A 157 15.75 13.54 26.92
N ASN A 158 15.81 14.82 26.59
CA ASN A 158 16.58 15.84 27.32
C ASN A 158 15.70 16.67 28.29
N GLY A 159 14.49 16.19 28.60
CA GLY A 159 13.58 16.89 29.49
C GLY A 159 13.00 18.17 28.87
N TRP A 160 12.71 18.11 27.56
CA TRP A 160 12.17 19.21 26.75
C TRP A 160 13.13 20.39 26.63
N LYS A 161 14.40 20.08 26.36
CA LYS A 161 15.48 21.04 26.12
C LYS A 161 16.24 20.72 24.84
#